data_AF-A0A2N9XWL2-F1
#
_entry.id   AF-A0A2N9XWL2-F1
#
_cell.length_a   1.000
_cell.length_b   1.000
_cell.length_c   1.000
_cell.angle_alpha   90.00
_cell.angle_beta   90.00
_cell.angle_gamma   90.00
#
_symmetry.space_group_name_H-M   'P 1'
#
loop_
_entity.id
_entity.type
_entity.pdbx_description
1 polymer ?
#
loop_
_entity_poly.entity_id
_entity_poly.type
_entity_poly.pdbx_seq_one_letter_code
_entity_poly.pdbx_strand_id
1 'polypeptide(L)'
;MISKIEIDIAADVLAAYERTMADRKRQGHCLSAEWRYGKEKVIREYAFDGVHYKPEVFALVKSALSLLAQNNREAFNVLSIEYGRKSPYFKRRSITARHRAMVNRGAWAGQVERALVLFWAYMQHCENFDKYFFNLPLYIT
;
A
#
# COMPACT_ATOMS: atom_id res chain seq x y z
N MET A 1 8.68 -17.28 -12.11
CA MET A 1 7.47 -17.31 -11.26
C MET A 1 7.93 -16.84 -9.89
N ILE A 2 7.31 -15.79 -9.35
CA ILE A 2 7.72 -15.27 -8.03
C ILE A 2 7.32 -16.25 -6.93
N SER A 3 8.11 -16.29 -5.86
CA SER A 3 7.88 -17.17 -4.72
C SER A 3 6.66 -16.72 -3.92
N LYS A 4 6.04 -17.66 -3.19
CA LYS A 4 4.92 -17.34 -2.29
C LYS A 4 5.30 -16.28 -1.25
N ILE A 5 6.54 -16.33 -0.77
CA ILE A 5 7.10 -15.37 0.18
C ILE A 5 7.09 -13.95 -0.40
N GLU A 6 7.46 -13.78 -1.67
CA GLU A 6 7.44 -12.47 -2.33
C GLU A 6 6.02 -11.93 -2.52
N ILE A 7 5.05 -12.81 -2.79
CA ILE A 7 3.63 -12.42 -2.86
C ILE A 7 3.12 -11.98 -1.49
N ASP A 8 3.51 -12.68 -0.43
CA ASP A 8 3.17 -12.33 0.96
C ASP A 8 3.79 -10.97 1.35
N ILE A 9 5.06 -10.72 0.98
CA ILE A 9 5.73 -9.42 1.19
C ILE A 9 5.03 -8.32 0.39
N ALA A 10 4.67 -8.58 -0.87
CA ALA A 10 3.95 -7.62 -1.71
C ALA A 10 2.62 -7.20 -1.08
N ALA A 11 1.86 -8.18 -0.54
CA ALA A 11 0.62 -7.92 0.17
C ALA A 11 0.84 -7.12 1.46
N ASP A 12 1.87 -7.46 2.24
CA ASP A 12 2.20 -6.78 3.49
C ASP A 12 2.62 -5.33 3.28
N VAL A 13 3.54 -5.07 2.35
CA VAL A 13 4.01 -3.72 1.98
C VAL A 13 2.84 -2.84 1.51
N LEU A 14 1.95 -3.40 0.67
CA LEU A 14 0.80 -2.67 0.17
C LEU A 14 -0.22 -2.35 1.28
N ALA A 15 -0.44 -3.29 2.19
CA ALA A 15 -1.29 -3.07 3.36
C ALA A 15 -0.70 -2.03 4.32
N ALA A 16 0.62 -2.08 4.56
CA ALA A 16 1.35 -1.09 5.37
C ALA A 16 1.23 0.31 4.76
N TYR A 17 1.49 0.44 3.46
CA TYR A 17 1.32 1.69 2.71
C TYR A 17 -0.07 2.30 2.90
N GLU A 18 -1.13 1.50 2.70
CA GLU A 18 -2.52 1.97 2.80
C GLU A 18 -2.91 2.34 4.25
N ARG A 19 -2.39 1.63 5.26
CA ARG A 19 -2.55 2.00 6.68
C ARG A 19 -1.89 3.35 6.98
N THR A 20 -0.63 3.53 6.57
CA THR A 20 0.08 4.80 6.80
C THR A 20 -0.60 5.97 6.10
N MET A 21 -1.10 5.80 4.87
CA MET A 21 -1.83 6.84 4.16
C MET A 21 -3.19 7.15 4.80
N ALA A 22 -3.88 6.14 5.33
CA ALA A 22 -5.11 6.32 6.11
C ALA A 22 -4.89 7.16 7.37
N ASP A 23 -3.80 6.93 8.07
CA ASP A 23 -3.47 7.66 9.29
C ASP A 23 -2.99 9.08 9.01
N ARG A 24 -2.19 9.30 7.94
CA ARG A 24 -1.87 10.66 7.47
C ARG A 24 -3.12 11.47 7.13
N LYS A 25 -4.13 10.85 6.49
CA LYS A 25 -5.39 11.53 6.20
C LYS A 25 -6.14 11.89 7.49
N ARG A 26 -6.22 10.97 8.45
CA ARG A 26 -6.82 11.24 9.77
C ARG A 26 -6.10 12.36 10.50
N GLN A 27 -4.77 12.34 10.52
CA GLN A 27 -3.96 13.39 11.12
C GLN A 27 -4.12 14.74 10.41
N GLY A 28 -4.22 14.79 9.08
CA GLY A 28 -4.54 16.03 8.38
C GLY A 28 -5.90 16.61 8.79
N HIS A 29 -6.89 15.75 9.02
CA HIS A 29 -8.18 16.16 9.58
C HIS A 29 -8.06 16.61 11.05
N CYS A 30 -7.30 15.91 11.89
CA CYS A 30 -7.03 16.29 13.28
C CYS A 30 -6.26 17.61 13.37
N LEU A 31 -5.21 17.80 12.56
CA LEU A 31 -4.46 19.04 12.43
C LEU A 31 -5.38 20.17 11.99
N SER A 32 -6.29 19.97 11.03
CA SER A 32 -7.26 21.01 10.66
C SER A 32 -8.24 21.37 11.79
N ALA A 33 -8.55 20.43 12.69
CA ALA A 33 -9.39 20.66 13.86
C ALA A 33 -8.60 21.32 15.01
N GLU A 34 -7.35 20.92 15.23
CA GLU A 34 -6.40 21.53 16.16
C GLU A 34 -6.05 22.97 15.74
N TRP A 35 -5.85 23.22 14.45
CA TRP A 35 -5.71 24.57 13.88
C TRP A 35 -6.96 25.44 14.04
N ARG A 36 -8.15 24.83 14.10
CA ARG A 36 -9.42 25.54 14.34
C ARG A 36 -9.71 25.78 15.82
N TYR A 37 -9.14 24.98 16.74
CA TYR A 37 -9.59 24.96 18.14
C TYR A 37 -8.50 24.92 19.22
N GLY A 38 -7.20 25.02 18.91
CA GLY A 38 -6.15 24.88 19.93
C GLY A 38 -4.90 25.72 19.70
N LYS A 39 -4.68 26.70 20.59
CA LYS A 39 -3.38 27.30 20.86
C LYS A 39 -2.44 26.25 21.47
N GLU A 40 -1.15 26.43 21.20
CA GLU A 40 0.02 25.77 21.77
C GLU A 40 0.53 24.46 21.11
N LYS A 41 1.83 24.53 20.82
CA LYS A 41 2.67 23.56 20.11
C LYS A 41 2.67 22.18 20.77
N VAL A 42 2.44 21.14 19.97
CA VAL A 42 3.29 19.93 19.96
C VAL A 42 3.33 19.42 18.53
N ILE A 43 4.38 19.76 17.77
CA ILE A 43 4.75 18.93 16.60
C ILE A 43 5.22 17.64 17.25
N ARG A 44 4.32 16.66 17.40
CA ARG A 44 4.72 15.33 17.86
C ARG A 44 5.73 14.84 16.84
N GLU A 45 7.00 14.76 17.26
CA GLU A 45 8.02 14.00 16.56
C GLU A 45 7.38 12.68 16.16
N TYR A 46 7.44 12.42 14.85
CA TYR A 46 6.66 11.43 14.15
C TYR A 46 6.74 10.07 14.86
N ALA A 47 5.75 9.76 15.70
CA ALA A 47 5.44 8.40 16.10
C ALA A 47 4.86 7.71 14.85
N PHE A 48 5.76 7.39 13.93
CA PHE A 48 5.53 6.52 12.81
C PHE A 48 5.39 5.11 13.40
N ASP A 49 4.19 4.78 13.89
CA ASP A 49 3.83 3.41 14.27
C ASP A 49 3.63 2.51 13.02
N GLY A 50 4.32 2.83 11.92
CA GLY A 50 4.34 2.12 10.65
C GLY A 50 5.46 1.09 10.60
N VAL A 51 5.31 0.06 11.43
CA VAL A 51 5.93 -1.27 11.38
C VAL A 51 6.65 -1.61 10.05
N HIS A 52 7.96 -1.92 10.17
CA HIS A 52 8.89 -2.59 9.25
C HIS A 52 9.44 -1.89 7.99
N TYR A 53 8.77 -0.91 7.37
CA TYR A 53 9.26 -0.34 6.10
C TYR A 53 9.66 1.14 6.20
N LYS A 54 10.81 1.47 5.62
CA LYS A 54 11.29 2.86 5.54
C LYS A 54 10.39 3.70 4.61
N PRO A 55 10.24 5.02 4.81
CA PRO A 55 9.39 5.87 3.97
C PRO A 55 9.70 5.80 2.46
N GLU A 56 10.94 5.52 2.09
CA GLU A 56 11.37 5.37 0.70
C GLU A 56 10.73 4.13 0.04
N VAL A 57 10.44 3.08 0.80
CA VAL A 57 9.67 1.92 0.31
C VAL A 57 8.30 2.37 -0.18
N PHE A 58 7.66 3.33 0.50
CA PHE A 58 6.37 3.87 0.06
C PHE A 58 6.45 4.72 -1.21
N ALA A 59 7.62 5.28 -1.52
CA ALA A 59 7.85 5.91 -2.82
C ALA A 59 7.89 4.86 -3.93
N LEU A 60 8.52 3.70 -3.69
CA LEU A 60 8.50 2.56 -4.60
C LEU A 60 7.07 2.06 -4.83
N VAL A 61 6.29 1.86 -3.76
CA VAL A 61 4.89 1.42 -3.85
C VAL A 61 4.08 2.39 -4.71
N LYS A 62 4.26 3.71 -4.51
CA LYS A 62 3.57 4.73 -5.30
C LYS A 62 3.97 4.68 -6.78
N SER A 63 5.26 4.49 -7.08
CA SER A 63 5.76 4.35 -8.44
C SER A 63 5.18 3.10 -9.12
N ALA A 64 5.26 1.95 -8.46
CA ALA A 64 4.74 0.68 -8.95
C ALA A 64 3.21 0.73 -9.17
N LEU A 65 2.45 1.31 -8.25
CA LEU A 65 1.00 1.50 -8.44
C LEU A 65 0.69 2.44 -9.60
N SER A 66 1.51 3.46 -9.84
CA SER A 66 1.33 4.38 -10.97
C SER A 66 1.60 3.69 -12.30
N LEU A 67 2.68 2.90 -12.39
CA LEU A 67 2.99 2.06 -13.56
C LEU A 67 1.90 1.02 -13.80
N LEU A 68 1.42 0.36 -12.74
CA LEU A 68 0.34 -0.61 -12.84
C LEU A 68 -0.96 0.06 -13.32
N ALA A 69 -1.30 1.26 -12.84
CA ALA A 69 -2.47 2.00 -13.29
C ALA A 69 -2.40 2.39 -14.78
N GLN A 70 -1.20 2.67 -15.30
CA GLN A 70 -0.97 3.00 -16.71
C GLN A 70 -0.99 1.77 -17.61
N ASN A 71 -0.28 0.71 -17.23
CA ASN A 71 -0.03 -0.45 -18.08
C ASN A 71 -1.06 -1.57 -17.91
N ASN A 72 -1.64 -1.72 -16.71
CA ASN A 72 -2.63 -2.75 -16.40
C ASN A 72 -3.66 -2.24 -15.38
N ARG A 73 -4.59 -1.44 -15.88
CA ARG A 73 -5.66 -0.83 -15.06
C ARG A 73 -6.55 -1.85 -14.36
N GLU A 74 -6.69 -3.06 -14.90
CA GLU A 74 -7.46 -4.13 -14.29
C GLU A 74 -6.78 -4.63 -13.01
N ALA A 75 -5.50 -5.00 -13.08
CA ALA A 75 -4.72 -5.40 -11.92
C ALA A 75 -4.68 -4.30 -10.84
N PHE A 76 -4.53 -3.04 -11.26
CA PHE A 76 -4.62 -1.90 -10.35
C PHE A 76 -6.00 -1.81 -9.66
N ASN A 77 -7.10 -2.04 -10.39
CA ASN A 77 -8.44 -2.02 -9.81
C ASN A 77 -8.63 -3.16 -8.79
N VAL A 78 -8.11 -4.35 -9.07
CA VAL A 78 -8.17 -5.49 -8.15
C VAL A 78 -7.51 -5.15 -6.83
N LEU A 79 -6.25 -4.66 -6.87
CA LEU A 79 -5.54 -4.23 -5.66
C LEU A 79 -6.24 -3.07 -4.95
N SER A 80 -6.80 -2.13 -5.70
CA SER A 80 -7.56 -1.00 -5.14
C SER A 80 -8.84 -1.45 -4.42
N ILE A 81 -9.50 -2.52 -4.87
CA ILE A 81 -10.69 -3.06 -4.21
C ILE A 81 -10.31 -3.82 -2.93
N GLU A 82 -9.24 -4.61 -3.00
CA GLU A 82 -8.79 -5.45 -1.88
C GLU A 82 -8.13 -4.60 -0.77
N TYR A 83 -7.13 -3.81 -1.14
CA TYR A 83 -6.24 -3.09 -0.24
C TYR A 83 -6.50 -1.58 -0.14
N GLY A 84 -7.10 -0.97 -1.17
CA GLY A 84 -7.26 0.48 -1.33
C GLY A 84 -8.15 1.13 -0.26
N ARG A 85 -7.62 1.26 0.95
CA ARG A 85 -8.34 1.82 2.08
C ARG A 85 -8.39 3.33 1.97
N LYS A 86 -7.29 4.06 1.75
CA LYS A 86 -7.29 5.55 1.84
C LYS A 86 -6.07 6.25 1.22
N SER A 87 -5.38 5.74 0.21
CA SER A 87 -4.34 6.56 -0.45
C SER A 87 -4.93 7.88 -0.99
N PRO A 88 -4.32 9.06 -0.73
CA PRO A 88 -4.79 10.34 -1.25
C PRO A 88 -4.68 10.43 -2.78
N TYR A 89 -3.86 9.57 -3.40
CA TYR A 89 -3.61 9.56 -4.83
C TYR A 89 -4.61 8.69 -5.60
N PHE A 90 -5.30 7.76 -4.93
CA PHE A 90 -6.15 6.77 -5.59
C PHE A 90 -7.56 6.79 -5.00
N LYS A 91 -8.57 7.00 -5.85
CA LYS A 91 -9.96 7.03 -5.42
C LYS A 91 -10.40 5.64 -4.93
N ARG A 92 -10.96 5.59 -3.72
CA ARG A 92 -11.58 4.39 -3.17
C ARG A 92 -12.69 3.89 -4.11
N ARG A 93 -12.69 2.59 -4.41
CA ARG A 93 -13.80 1.95 -5.14
C ARG A 93 -15.01 1.73 -4.23
N SER A 94 -16.21 1.68 -4.83
CA SER A 94 -17.46 1.58 -4.08
C SER A 94 -17.53 0.28 -3.27
N ILE A 95 -18.20 0.34 -2.11
CA ILE A 95 -18.47 -0.83 -1.27
C ILE A 95 -19.18 -1.94 -2.08
N THR A 96 -20.02 -1.55 -3.03
CA THR A 96 -20.69 -2.45 -3.96
C THR A 96 -19.73 -3.27 -4.83
N ALA A 97 -18.66 -2.65 -5.34
CA ALA A 97 -17.65 -3.36 -6.15
C ALA A 97 -16.93 -4.43 -5.31
N ARG A 98 -16.61 -4.10 -4.05
CA ARG A 98 -16.02 -5.05 -3.10
C ARG A 98 -16.96 -6.20 -2.78
N HIS A 99 -18.25 -5.93 -2.54
CA HIS A 99 -19.22 -6.99 -2.28
C HIS A 99 -19.36 -7.94 -3.47
N ARG A 100 -19.42 -7.43 -4.71
CA ARG A 100 -19.48 -8.28 -5.92
C ARG A 100 -18.26 -9.18 -6.05
N ALA A 101 -17.07 -8.65 -5.77
CA ALA A 101 -15.84 -9.43 -5.73
C ALA A 101 -15.88 -10.55 -4.68
N MET A 102 -16.43 -10.26 -3.49
CA MET A 102 -16.53 -11.23 -2.39
C MET A 102 -17.51 -12.39 -2.66
N VAL A 103 -18.52 -12.21 -3.52
CA VAL A 103 -19.47 -13.27 -3.90
C VAL A 103 -18.76 -14.44 -4.59
N ASN A 104 -17.68 -14.18 -5.34
CA ASN A 104 -16.86 -15.21 -6.00
C ASN A 104 -15.44 -15.25 -5.41
N ARG A 105 -15.35 -15.53 -4.10
CA ARG A 105 -14.10 -15.45 -3.33
C ARG A 105 -12.93 -16.27 -3.91
N GLY A 106 -13.20 -17.44 -4.48
CA GLY A 106 -12.16 -18.29 -5.10
C GLY A 106 -11.54 -17.67 -6.36
N ALA A 107 -12.39 -17.21 -7.28
CA ALA A 107 -11.93 -16.51 -8.49
C ALA A 107 -11.27 -15.17 -8.14
N TRP A 108 -11.77 -14.49 -7.11
CA TRP A 108 -11.22 -13.23 -6.61
C TRP A 108 -9.81 -13.40 -6.03
N ALA A 109 -9.58 -14.43 -5.20
CA ALA A 109 -8.26 -14.70 -4.64
C ALA A 109 -7.20 -14.89 -5.74
N GLY A 110 -7.52 -15.64 -6.79
CA GLY A 110 -6.62 -15.79 -7.95
C GLY A 110 -6.40 -14.50 -8.74
N GLN A 111 -7.39 -13.60 -8.81
CA GLN A 111 -7.21 -12.28 -9.40
C GLN A 111 -6.29 -11.39 -8.55
N VAL A 112 -6.45 -11.42 -7.23
CA VAL A 112 -5.60 -10.68 -6.28
C VAL A 112 -4.16 -11.18 -6.38
N GLU A 113 -3.94 -12.50 -6.37
CA GLU A 113 -2.60 -13.09 -6.51
C GLU A 113 -1.92 -12.65 -7.81
N ARG A 114 -2.61 -12.75 -8.96
CA ARG A 114 -2.08 -12.26 -10.25
C ARG A 114 -1.77 -10.77 -10.22
N ALA A 115 -2.61 -9.96 -9.56
CA ALA A 115 -2.38 -8.52 -9.45
C ALA A 115 -1.20 -8.19 -8.54
N LEU A 116 -1.01 -8.93 -7.44
CA LEU A 116 0.15 -8.82 -6.56
C LEU A 116 1.43 -9.21 -7.29
N VAL A 117 1.39 -10.26 -8.12
CA VAL A 117 2.52 -10.68 -8.96
C VAL A 117 2.97 -9.55 -9.88
N LEU A 118 2.02 -8.92 -10.58
CA LEU A 118 2.30 -7.78 -11.46
C LEU A 118 2.83 -6.58 -10.68
N PHE A 119 2.21 -6.25 -9.54
CA PHE A 119 2.67 -5.17 -8.67
C PHE A 119 4.10 -5.37 -8.19
N TRP A 120 4.45 -6.59 -7.74
CA TRP A 120 5.80 -6.91 -7.30
C TRP A 120 6.82 -6.83 -8.44
N ALA A 121 6.46 -7.27 -9.64
CA ALA A 121 7.30 -7.09 -10.82
C ALA A 121 7.57 -5.61 -11.12
N TYR A 122 6.57 -4.73 -11.00
CA TYR A 122 6.79 -3.29 -11.16
C TYR A 122 7.63 -2.69 -10.04
N MET A 123 7.51 -3.19 -8.80
CA MET A 123 8.38 -2.80 -7.69
C MET A 123 9.84 -3.16 -7.98
N GLN A 124 10.12 -4.35 -8.51
CA GLN A 124 11.45 -4.83 -8.87
C GLN A 124 12.13 -3.95 -9.93
N HIS A 125 11.35 -3.29 -10.80
CA HIS A 125 11.87 -2.35 -11.80
C HIS A 125 12.09 -0.93 -11.28
N CYS A 126 11.70 -0.61 -10.05
CA CYS A 126 11.90 0.71 -9.47
C CYS A 126 13.33 0.85 -8.92
N GLU A 127 13.94 2.03 -9.11
CA GLU A 127 15.27 2.31 -8.56
C GLU A 127 15.31 2.10 -7.03
N ASN A 128 16.41 1.54 -6.53
CA ASN A 128 16.63 1.21 -5.12
C ASN A 128 15.78 0.05 -4.56
N PHE A 129 15.04 -0.71 -5.37
CA PHE A 129 14.32 -1.89 -4.89
C PHE A 129 15.25 -2.84 -4.09
N ASP A 130 16.41 -3.20 -4.65
CA ASP A 130 17.35 -4.12 -4.03
C ASP A 130 17.90 -3.62 -2.69
N LYS A 131 18.07 -2.30 -2.56
CA LYS A 131 18.54 -1.67 -1.34
C LYS A 131 17.61 -1.93 -0.15
N TYR A 132 16.31 -2.08 -0.38
CA TYR A 132 15.31 -2.25 0.68
C TYR A 132 14.85 -3.70 0.87
N PHE A 133 14.94 -4.53 -0.17
CA PHE A 133 14.40 -5.90 -0.15
C PHE A 133 15.46 -7.01 -0.26
N PHE A 134 16.66 -6.73 -0.80
CA PHE A 134 17.75 -7.72 -0.91
C PHE A 134 18.90 -7.49 0.08
N ASN A 135 18.95 -6.34 0.76
CA ASN A 135 19.90 -6.06 1.85
C ASN A 135 19.37 -6.35 3.25
N LEU A 136 18.30 -7.15 3.41
CA LEU A 136 17.96 -7.67 4.73
C LEU A 136 19.04 -8.70 5.12
N PRO A 137 19.79 -8.51 6.22
CA PRO A 137 20.46 -9.64 6.83
C PRO A 137 19.36 -10.63 7.21
N LEU A 138 19.56 -11.89 6.85
CA LEU A 138 18.77 -13.03 7.28
C LEU A 138 18.75 -13.10 8.81
N TYR A 139 17.92 -12.28 9.47
CA TYR A 139 17.57 -12.50 10.87
C TYR A 139 16.42 -13.49 10.90
N ILE A 140 16.81 -14.75 10.70
CA ILE A 140 16.08 -15.91 11.16
C ILE A 140 16.66 -16.21 12.55
N THR A 141 15.87 -15.97 13.59
CA THR A 141 16.04 -16.58 14.92
C THR A 141 14.67 -17.05 15.38
#